data_AF-D5MMW9-F1
#
_entry.id   AF-D5MMW9-F1
#
_cell.length_a   1.000
_cell.length_b   1.000
_cell.length_c   1.000
_cell.angle_alpha   90.00
_cell.angle_beta   90.00
_cell.angle_gamma   90.00
#
_symmetry.space_group_name_H-M   'P 1'
#
loop_
_entity.id
_entity.type
_entity.pdbx_description
1 polymer ?
#
loop_
_entity_poly.entity_id
_entity_poly.type
_entity_poly.pdbx_seq_one_letter_code
_entity_poly.pdbx_strand_id
1 'polypeptide(L)' 'MSPKRKTLFVIFAGPQQHGGPGTCYIAQDGTITGIRSRAAKFYSFAEAERFAKARNITLSAITYIGQEGFTDFEIQMGS' A
#
# COMPACT_ATOMS: atom_id res chain seq x y z
N MET A 1 14.32 21.73 3.66
CA MET A 1 12.94 21.50 3.21
C MET A 1 12.52 20.11 3.62
N SER A 2 11.49 19.95 4.45
CA SER A 2 10.94 18.62 4.74
C SER A 2 10.31 18.06 3.47
N PRO A 3 10.57 16.80 3.09
CA PRO A 3 9.96 16.22 1.90
C PRO A 3 8.44 16.22 2.06
N LYS A 4 7.72 16.78 1.08
CA LYS A 4 6.25 16.75 1.08
C LYS A 4 5.81 15.30 1.00
N ARG A 5 5.04 14.85 1.99
CA ARG A 5 4.41 13.52 1.97
C ARG A 5 3.04 13.65 1.30
N LYS A 6 2.76 12.80 0.32
CA LYS A 6 1.44 12.63 -0.29
C LYS A 6 0.78 11.40 0.31
N THR A 7 -0.48 11.56 0.73
CA THR A 7 -1.28 10.44 1.19
C THR A 7 -1.79 9.66 -0.02
N LEU A 8 -1.43 8.39 -0.10
CA LEU A 8 -1.88 7.46 -1.14
C LEU A 8 -2.59 6.27 -0.50
N PHE A 9 -3.41 5.60 -1.30
CA PHE A 9 -4.06 4.36 -0.91
C PHE A 9 -3.13 3.17 -1.17
N VAL A 10 -3.06 2.26 -0.22
CA VAL A 10 -2.31 0.99 -0.30
C VAL A 10 -3.16 -0.14 0.23
N ILE A 11 -2.77 -1.38 -0.10
CA ILE A 11 -3.38 -2.58 0.47
C ILE A 11 -2.42 -3.13 1.53
N PHE A 12 -2.88 -3.15 2.77
CA PHE A 12 -2.18 -3.81 3.87
C PHE A 12 -2.42 -5.32 3.81
N ALA A 13 -1.41 -6.10 4.18
CA ALA A 13 -1.45 -7.56 4.16
C ALA A 13 -1.01 -8.10 5.52
N GLY A 14 -1.82 -7.85 6.55
CA GLY A 14 -1.52 -8.26 7.92
C GLY A 14 -2.48 -7.61 8.91
N PRO A 15 -2.60 -8.16 10.13
CA PRO A 15 -3.42 -7.54 11.17
C PRO A 15 -2.98 -6.09 11.34
N GLN A 16 -3.94 -5.19 11.57
CA GLN A 16 -3.73 -3.75 11.73
C GLN A 16 -2.78 -3.47 12.91
N GLN A 17 -1.48 -3.62 12.68
CA GLN A 17 -0.44 -3.24 13.61
C GLN A 17 -0.15 -1.78 13.34
N HIS A 18 -0.64 -0.92 14.22
CA HIS A 18 -0.47 0.53 14.14
C HIS A 18 1.02 0.90 14.07
N GLY A 19 1.54 1.09 12.85
CA GLY A 19 2.78 1.82 12.57
C GLY A 19 4.10 1.18 13.05
N GLY A 20 4.12 -0.12 13.35
CA GLY A 20 5.31 -0.82 13.85
C GLY A 20 6.11 -1.58 12.78
N PRO A 21 7.36 -1.98 13.08
CA PRO A 21 8.07 -2.99 12.28
C PRO A 21 7.25 -4.28 12.26
N GLY A 22 6.76 -4.66 11.08
CA GLY A 22 5.80 -5.75 10.91
C GLY A 22 4.66 -5.44 9.93
N THR A 23 4.50 -4.17 9.52
CA THR A 23 3.54 -3.81 8.49
C THR A 23 3.90 -4.44 7.15
N CYS A 24 3.02 -5.31 6.67
CA CYS A 24 3.09 -5.92 5.36
C CYS A 24 2.12 -5.22 4.40
N TYR A 25 2.54 -5.09 3.14
CA TYR A 25 1.79 -4.46 2.07
C TYR A 25 1.64 -5.43 0.91
N ILE A 26 0.69 -5.17 0.02
CA ILE A 26 0.68 -5.78 -1.30
C ILE A 26 1.51 -4.94 -2.27
N ALA A 27 2.43 -5.58 -2.98
CA ALA A 27 3.24 -5.00 -4.05
C ALA A 27 2.49 -4.96 -5.39
N GLN A 28 3.04 -4.24 -6.38
CA GLN A 28 2.41 -4.05 -7.70
C GLN A 28 2.28 -5.34 -8.53
N ASP A 29 3.11 -6.34 -8.24
CA ASP A 29 3.02 -7.71 -8.77
C ASP A 29 1.95 -8.56 -8.07
N GLY A 30 1.37 -8.09 -6.97
CA GLY A 30 0.39 -8.79 -6.15
C GLY A 30 1.00 -9.61 -4.99
N THR A 31 2.33 -9.60 -4.82
CA THR A 31 2.99 -10.31 -3.72
C THR A 31 2.97 -9.52 -2.41
N ILE A 32 3.13 -10.22 -1.29
CA ILE A 32 3.24 -9.57 0.03
C ILE A 32 4.69 -9.07 0.21
N THR A 33 4.85 -7.84 0.67
CA THR A 33 6.15 -7.22 0.95
C THR A 33 6.14 -6.47 2.28
N GLY A 34 7.20 -6.61 3.07
CA GLY A 34 7.48 -5.71 4.21
C GLY A 34 8.16 -4.41 3.78
N ILE A 35 8.50 -4.26 2.49
CA ILE A 35 9.20 -3.09 1.97
C ILE A 35 8.15 -2.06 1.50
N ARG A 36 7.98 -1.02 2.32
CA ARG A 36 7.04 0.10 2.09
C ARG A 36 7.16 0.72 0.69
N SER A 37 8.38 0.94 0.19
CA SER A 37 8.59 1.55 -1.14
C SER A 37 8.12 0.66 -2.31
N ARG A 38 8.00 -0.66 -2.10
CA ARG A 38 7.49 -1.62 -3.10
C ARG A 38 5.99 -1.81 -3.05
N ALA A 39 5.30 -1.21 -2.07
CA ALA A 39 3.84 -1.28 -1.99
C ALA A 39 3.19 -0.72 -3.27
N ALA A 40 2.12 -1.36 -3.71
CA ALA A 40 1.25 -0.81 -4.74
C ALA A 40 0.55 0.44 -4.17
N LYS A 41 0.67 1.56 -4.88
CA LYS A 41 0.18 2.87 -4.45
C LYS A 41 -0.87 3.35 -5.43
N PHE A 42 -1.97 3.86 -4.90
CA PHE A 42 -3.12 4.31 -5.69
C PHE A 42 -3.55 5.70 -5.28
N TYR A 43 -4.07 6.49 -6.21
CA TYR A 43 -4.57 7.83 -5.92
C TYR A 43 -6.00 7.81 -5.37
N SER A 44 -6.72 6.70 -5.57
CA SER A 44 -8.08 6.53 -5.09
C SER A 44 -8.33 5.13 -4.50
N PHE A 45 -9.31 5.06 -3.59
CA PHE A 45 -9.81 3.79 -3.07
C PHE A 45 -10.32 2.88 -4.20
N ALA A 46 -11.03 3.44 -5.19
CA ALA A 46 -11.58 2.68 -6.31
C ALA A 46 -10.51 2.05 -7.21
N GLU A 47 -9.34 2.68 -7.35
CA GLU A 47 -8.19 2.07 -8.03
C GLU A 47 -7.62 0.90 -7.24
N ALA A 48 -7.43 1.08 -5.93
CA ALA A 48 -6.95 0.01 -5.06
C ALA A 48 -7.90 -1.19 -5.05
N GLU A 49 -9.21 -0.94 -5.03
CA GLU A 49 -10.23 -1.99 -5.07
C GLU A 49 -10.24 -2.73 -6.42
N ARG A 50 -10.13 -2.00 -7.54
CA ARG A 50 -10.02 -2.60 -8.87
C ARG A 50 -8.77 -3.46 -8.99
N PHE A 51 -7.64 -3.00 -8.46
CA PHE A 51 -6.41 -3.78 -8.42
C PHE A 51 -6.57 -5.06 -7.59
N ALA A 52 -7.17 -4.97 -6.40
CA ALA A 52 -7.43 -6.13 -5.56
C ALA A 52 -8.26 -7.18 -6.31
N LYS A 53 -9.35 -6.76 -6.96
CA LYS A 53 -10.19 -7.62 -7.79
C LYS A 53 -9.41 -8.25 -8.95
N ALA A 54 -8.64 -7.46 -9.70
CA ALA A 54 -7.86 -7.92 -10.85
C ALA A 54 -6.76 -8.95 -10.48
N ARG A 55 -6.23 -8.86 -9.27
CA ARG A 55 -5.19 -9.77 -8.75
C ARG A 55 -5.74 -10.91 -7.88
N ASN A 56 -7.07 -11.06 -7.78
CA ASN A 56 -7.73 -12.02 -6.89
C ASN A 56 -7.32 -11.88 -5.41
N ILE A 57 -7.04 -10.66 -4.98
CA ILE A 57 -6.74 -10.35 -3.58
C ILE A 57 -8.07 -10.18 -2.85
N THR A 58 -8.31 -11.04 -1.86
CA THR A 58 -9.51 -10.96 -1.03
C THR A 58 -9.32 -9.90 0.04
N LEU A 59 -10.14 -8.85 0.00
CA LEU A 59 -10.17 -7.85 1.06
C LEU A 59 -10.90 -8.40 2.29
N SER A 60 -10.31 -8.22 3.47
CA SER A 60 -10.79 -8.74 4.76
C SER A 60 -10.32 -7.84 5.91
N ALA A 61 -10.62 -8.21 7.15
CA ALA A 61 -10.09 -7.52 8.34
C ALA A 61 -8.55 -7.56 8.44
N ILE A 62 -7.89 -8.50 7.75
CA ILE A 62 -6.43 -8.65 7.71
C ILE A 62 -5.84 -8.02 6.43
N THR A 63 -6.58 -8.07 5.33
CA THR A 63 -6.13 -7.51 4.05
C THR A 63 -7.05 -6.37 3.65
N TYR A 64 -6.67 -5.13 3.96
CA TYR A 64 -7.57 -4.00 3.79
C TYR A 64 -6.88 -2.84 3.07
N ILE A 65 -7.71 -2.01 2.42
CA ILE A 65 -7.23 -0.76 1.82
C ILE A 65 -7.16 0.29 2.92
N GLY A 66 -6.00 0.94 3.04
CA GLY A 66 -5.82 2.07 3.94
C GLY A 66 -5.00 3.17 3.30
N GLN A 67 -4.78 4.24 4.06
CA GLN A 67 -4.03 5.40 3.61
C GLN A 67 -2.67 5.45 4.29
N GLU A 68 -1.66 5.82 3.52
CA GLU A 68 -0.27 5.87 3.97
C GLU A 68 0.43 7.07 3.31
N GLY A 69 1.26 7.78 4.07
CA GLY A 69 1.96 8.97 3.59
C GLY A 69 3.29 8.62 2.93
N PHE A 70 3.46 8.90 1.65
CA PHE A 70 4.70 8.64 0.91
C PHE A 70 5.40 9.94 0.53
N THR A 71 6.73 9.97 0.65
CA THR A 71 7.56 11.03 0.05
C THR A 71 7.62 10.88 -1.47
N ASP A 72 7.91 11.96 -2.19
CA ASP A 72 8.03 11.90 -3.67
C ASP A 72 9.08 10.87 -4.13
N PHE A 73 10.16 10.67 -3.37
CA PHE A 73 11.18 9.65 -3.64
C PHE A 73 10.63 8.22 -3.53
N GLU A 74 9.78 7.94 -2.53
CA GLU A 74 9.15 6.63 -2.37
C GLU A 74 8.11 6.35 -3.46
N ILE A 75 7.50 7.40 -4.02
CA ILE A 75 6.56 7.27 -5.14
C ILE A 75 7.33 6.86 -6.41
N GLN A 76 8.47 7.51 -6.70
CA GLN A 76 9.27 7.25 -7.90
C GLN A 76 9.97 5.88 -7.92
N MET A 77 10.34 5.32 -6.77
CA MET A 77 11.06 4.03 -6.70
C MET A 77 10.21 2.78 -6.99
N GLY A 78 8.89 2.92 -7.13
CA GLY A 78 7.98 1.79 -7.32
C GLY A 78 7.34 1.70 -8.71
N SER A 79 7.82 2.48 -9.69
CA SER A 79 7.30 2.47 -11.08
C SER A 79 7.97 1.40 -11.93
#